data_AF-A0A497NTU8-F1
#
_entry.id   AF-A0A497NTU8-F1
#
_cell.length_a   1.000
_cell.length_b   1.000
_cell.length_c   1.000
_cell.angle_alpha   90.00
_cell.angle_beta   90.00
_cell.angle_gamma   90.00
#
_symmetry.space_group_name_H-M   'P 1'
#
loop_
_entity.id
_entity.type
_entity.pdbx_description
1 polymer ?
#
loop_
_entity_poly.entity_id
_entity_poly.type
_entity_poly.pdbx_seq_one_letter_code
_entity_poly.pdbx_strand_id
1 'polypeptide(L)'
;MNCKGQFSLIAALLVAVVLIGTVIITYSVIRNSPVREQAQILSAIDETNFALKQILGFTVGYYGSVLQVTGNTSYARTLATNYLHSGLVNIASMHPEWGTSFSVNNLDLTTYWFTNNSYSIGNLAVNYSLNGLGIYGITYTTSCRLSVQIQNTTSTEYVRLSVARDEGEPIINLGRQNFKFYRYIYASSTWELVNPSTEPAAFANGTYIIEIPEGVDSYSYVLQVEDPRGIIVVASSFSKYTITLSWNSTLYQQLQDATLTIELLQNGTMRWLGQNLNLTTQAKPIPPIPVKAIHVNQTINNVDREVPFQIEDWASGYKIPLGLTSNASVFGNRHMIVFLINPNVTKVTIWWNGSDTTTQTPYAYTNRYFTDDPPTFSNGILTIQLSSSGFQVTASVGNITSTAYLMRINSESDNTDPEWAYTIYNGVVRDIVHGEPEFSSGVNNPPCYNFYSHVVLTLPANATYYTYQLRLIFLNSIDKPRTITEIRPIRITGSGTCALTENGTLPSGYPNVSVTTGYFYNMSGVWQHHWSQINSTTASGFGIMFTDETNKMLYYFDKIAGANTGTLSVSSTAIEFLPVSSRAQVTNFVDALDITWYGAVVTFDGTTPIYKSDGSGLWVTVEYPPVITVTTES
;
A
#
# COMPACT_ATOMS: atom_id res chain seq x y z
N MET A 1 61.66 90.90 -39.43
CA MET A 1 61.47 89.44 -39.25
C MET A 1 60.90 89.20 -37.86
N ASN A 2 59.79 88.46 -37.76
CA ASN A 2 58.85 88.52 -36.63
C ASN A 2 59.12 87.43 -35.58
N CYS A 3 59.88 87.76 -34.53
CA CYS A 3 60.34 86.82 -33.50
C CYS A 3 59.25 86.32 -32.54
N LYS A 4 58.01 86.85 -32.60
CA LYS A 4 56.88 86.41 -31.74
C LYS A 4 56.10 85.22 -32.31
N GLY A 5 56.09 85.04 -33.64
CA GLY A 5 55.38 83.92 -34.29
C GLY A 5 56.04 82.57 -34.08
N GLN A 6 57.37 82.52 -33.97
CA GLN A 6 58.13 81.28 -33.77
C GLN A 6 57.96 80.70 -32.36
N PHE A 7 57.85 81.54 -31.33
CA PHE A 7 57.66 81.09 -29.94
C PHE A 7 56.29 80.45 -29.71
N SER A 8 55.22 81.01 -30.29
CA SER A 8 53.87 80.40 -30.20
C SER A 8 53.78 79.07 -30.97
N LEU A 9 54.50 78.94 -32.09
CA LEU A 9 54.53 77.71 -32.88
C LEU A 9 55.27 76.58 -32.14
N ILE A 10 56.40 76.90 -31.49
CA ILE A 10 57.15 75.95 -30.65
C ILE A 10 56.34 75.55 -29.42
N ALA A 11 55.68 76.51 -28.75
CA ALA A 11 54.83 76.22 -27.60
C ALA A 11 53.62 75.34 -27.96
N ALA A 12 52.96 75.61 -29.10
CA ALA A 12 51.86 74.79 -29.59
C ALA A 12 52.31 73.36 -29.96
N LEU A 13 53.49 73.21 -30.58
CA LEU A 13 54.09 71.90 -30.86
C LEU A 13 54.44 71.15 -29.57
N LEU A 14 54.98 71.82 -28.56
CA LEU A 14 55.31 71.20 -27.27
C LEU A 14 54.04 70.72 -26.55
N VAL A 15 52.98 71.55 -26.53
CA VAL A 15 51.68 71.17 -25.94
C VAL A 15 51.04 70.00 -26.70
N ALA A 16 51.13 69.97 -28.03
CA ALA A 16 50.64 68.86 -28.84
C ALA A 16 51.41 67.56 -28.55
N VAL A 17 52.74 67.62 -28.43
CA VAL A 17 53.58 66.45 -28.09
C VAL A 17 53.27 65.95 -26.69
N VAL A 18 53.07 66.84 -25.72
CA VAL A 18 52.67 66.46 -24.36
C VAL A 18 51.28 65.81 -24.38
N LEU A 19 50.28 66.41 -25.03
CA LEU A 19 48.92 65.84 -25.15
C LEU A 19 48.92 64.45 -25.80
N ILE A 20 49.64 64.28 -26.91
CA ILE A 20 49.75 63.00 -27.59
C ILE A 20 50.48 61.97 -26.70
N GLY A 21 51.55 62.38 -26.03
CA GLY A 21 52.28 61.54 -25.08
C GLY A 21 51.40 61.07 -23.91
N THR A 22 50.62 61.97 -23.31
CA THR A 22 49.73 61.62 -22.20
C THR A 22 48.61 60.68 -22.65
N VAL A 23 48.05 60.87 -23.86
CA VAL A 23 47.04 59.96 -24.41
C VAL A 23 47.62 58.57 -24.68
N ILE A 24 48.82 58.48 -25.26
CA ILE A 24 49.49 57.20 -25.54
C ILE A 24 49.87 56.46 -24.26
N ILE A 25 50.37 57.18 -23.24
CA ILE A 25 50.71 56.59 -21.93
C ILE A 25 49.44 56.14 -21.22
N THR A 26 48.38 56.97 -21.19
CA THR A 26 47.11 56.60 -20.56
C THR A 26 46.47 55.40 -21.25
N TYR A 27 46.49 55.36 -22.59
CA TYR A 27 46.00 54.22 -23.36
C TYR A 27 46.84 52.96 -23.13
N SER A 28 48.16 53.09 -23.02
CA SER A 28 49.05 51.95 -22.72
C SER A 28 48.88 51.44 -21.29
N VAL A 29 48.67 52.33 -20.32
CA VAL A 29 48.40 51.96 -18.92
C VAL A 29 47.04 51.28 -18.79
N ILE A 30 46.00 51.76 -19.47
CA ILE A 30 44.68 51.10 -19.51
C ILE A 30 44.77 49.74 -20.20
N ARG A 31 45.52 49.63 -21.30
CA ARG A 31 45.68 48.39 -22.06
C ARG A 31 46.54 47.33 -21.35
N ASN A 32 47.55 47.76 -20.60
CA ASN A 32 48.49 46.87 -19.91
C ASN A 32 48.26 46.80 -18.40
N SER A 33 47.14 47.33 -17.88
CA SER A 33 46.80 47.19 -16.47
C SER A 33 46.32 45.76 -16.20
N PRO A 34 47.03 44.96 -15.36
CA PRO A 34 46.67 43.58 -15.05
C PRO A 34 45.42 43.45 -14.17
N VAL A 35 44.81 44.58 -13.75
CA VAL A 35 43.71 44.61 -12.78
C VAL A 35 42.42 43.94 -13.32
N ARG A 36 42.32 43.69 -14.64
CA ARG A 36 41.16 42.98 -15.24
C ARG A 36 41.24 41.45 -15.16
N GLU A 37 42.40 40.83 -15.39
CA GLU A 37 42.50 39.37 -15.49
C GLU A 37 42.35 38.68 -14.13
N GLN A 38 42.87 39.28 -13.06
CA GLN A 38 42.82 38.69 -11.71
C GLN A 38 41.40 38.71 -11.11
N ALA A 39 40.61 39.75 -11.42
CA ALA A 39 39.20 39.83 -11.04
C ALA A 39 38.33 38.83 -11.82
N GLN A 40 38.67 38.56 -13.10
CA GLN A 40 37.96 37.59 -13.94
C GLN A 40 38.18 36.13 -13.51
N ILE A 41 39.37 35.78 -13.02
CA ILE A 41 39.67 34.43 -12.55
C ILE A 41 38.88 34.08 -11.29
N LEU A 42 38.91 34.96 -10.28
CA LEU A 42 38.19 34.72 -9.02
C LEU A 42 36.67 34.69 -9.26
N SER A 43 36.16 35.60 -10.10
CA SER A 43 34.74 35.59 -10.46
C SER A 43 34.33 34.31 -11.19
N ALA A 44 35.18 33.77 -12.09
CA ALA A 44 34.88 32.55 -12.82
C ALA A 44 34.83 31.31 -11.89
N ILE A 45 35.76 31.21 -10.92
CA ILE A 45 35.75 30.15 -9.90
C ILE A 45 34.49 30.26 -9.02
N ASP A 46 34.20 31.47 -8.51
CA ASP A 46 33.05 31.70 -7.63
C ASP A 46 31.72 31.44 -8.35
N GLU A 47 31.59 31.91 -9.60
CA GLU A 47 30.41 31.67 -10.43
C GLU A 47 30.24 30.20 -10.77
N THR A 48 31.33 29.49 -11.11
CA THR A 48 31.30 28.04 -11.36
C THR A 48 30.89 27.28 -10.09
N ASN A 49 31.48 27.59 -8.93
CA ASN A 49 31.13 26.96 -7.65
C ASN A 49 29.68 27.23 -7.27
N PHE A 50 29.19 28.46 -7.47
CA PHE A 50 27.81 28.82 -7.25
C PHE A 50 26.86 28.03 -8.16
N ALA A 51 27.16 27.95 -9.46
CA ALA A 51 26.38 27.18 -10.42
C ALA A 51 26.35 25.68 -10.08
N LEU A 52 27.49 25.11 -9.66
CA LEU A 52 27.60 23.72 -9.18
C LEU A 52 26.71 23.46 -7.95
N LYS A 53 26.66 24.42 -7.01
CA LYS A 53 25.77 24.30 -5.84
C LYS A 53 24.29 24.42 -6.22
N GLN A 54 23.94 25.32 -7.14
CA GLN A 54 22.56 25.47 -7.63
C GLN A 54 22.07 24.21 -8.37
N ILE A 55 22.87 23.66 -9.29
CA ILE A 55 22.49 22.45 -10.02
C ILE A 55 22.37 21.24 -9.09
N LEU A 56 23.20 21.16 -8.04
CA LEU A 56 23.02 20.14 -7.00
C LEU A 56 21.67 20.29 -6.30
N GLY A 57 21.28 21.51 -5.91
CA GLY A 57 19.97 21.77 -5.30
C GLY A 57 18.81 21.27 -6.16
N PHE A 58 18.81 21.60 -7.45
CA PHE A 58 17.81 21.10 -8.41
C PHE A 58 17.89 19.58 -8.58
N THR A 59 19.08 18.99 -8.57
CA THR A 59 19.28 17.54 -8.67
C THR A 59 18.67 16.81 -7.48
N VAL A 60 18.83 17.33 -6.25
CA VAL A 60 18.21 16.78 -5.04
C VAL A 60 16.69 16.93 -5.10
N GLY A 61 16.18 18.07 -5.57
CA GLY A 61 14.74 18.27 -5.78
C GLY A 61 14.14 17.30 -6.81
N TYR A 62 14.83 17.10 -7.94
CA TYR A 62 14.43 16.16 -8.98
C TYR A 62 14.50 14.70 -8.50
N TYR A 63 15.51 14.35 -7.70
CA TYR A 63 15.57 13.04 -7.03
C TYR A 63 14.35 12.79 -6.14
N GLY A 64 14.00 13.77 -5.29
CA GLY A 64 12.83 13.69 -4.42
C GLY A 64 11.52 13.56 -5.20
N SER A 65 11.31 14.35 -6.25
CA SER A 65 10.05 14.30 -7.02
C SER A 65 9.84 12.97 -7.73
N VAL A 66 10.90 12.37 -8.29
CA VAL A 66 10.81 11.02 -8.88
C VAL A 66 10.57 9.97 -7.78
N LEU A 67 11.26 10.07 -6.65
CA LEU A 67 11.11 9.13 -5.55
C LEU A 67 9.70 9.16 -4.93
N GLN A 68 9.09 10.34 -4.81
CA GLN A 68 7.74 10.50 -4.27
C GLN A 68 6.68 9.74 -5.09
N VAL A 69 6.84 9.71 -6.41
CA VAL A 69 5.89 9.04 -7.31
C VAL A 69 6.19 7.56 -7.46
N THR A 70 7.48 7.21 -7.53
CA THR A 70 7.89 5.84 -7.89
C THR A 70 8.23 4.99 -6.67
N GLY A 71 8.83 5.54 -5.61
CA GLY A 71 9.45 4.75 -4.53
C GLY A 71 10.72 4.00 -4.96
N ASN A 72 11.15 4.13 -6.22
CA ASN A 72 12.30 3.42 -6.78
C ASN A 72 13.57 4.28 -6.70
N THR A 73 14.35 4.05 -5.66
CA THR A 73 15.63 4.75 -5.38
C THR A 73 16.63 4.65 -6.52
N SER A 74 16.83 3.46 -7.11
CA SER A 74 17.81 3.26 -8.18
C SER A 74 17.41 4.05 -9.43
N TYR A 75 16.14 3.97 -9.81
CA TYR A 75 15.60 4.71 -10.95
C TYR A 75 15.68 6.24 -10.73
N ALA A 76 15.26 6.71 -9.56
CA ALA A 76 15.35 8.11 -9.19
C ALA A 76 16.80 8.63 -9.23
N ARG A 77 17.75 7.84 -8.73
CA ARG A 77 19.18 8.19 -8.75
C ARG A 77 19.73 8.26 -10.17
N THR A 78 19.38 7.31 -11.04
CA THR A 78 19.79 7.35 -12.45
C THR A 78 19.27 8.60 -13.16
N LEU A 79 17.98 8.92 -13.00
CA LEU A 79 17.40 10.12 -13.60
C LEU A 79 18.04 11.41 -13.06
N ALA A 80 18.22 11.51 -11.74
CA ALA A 80 18.88 12.65 -11.11
C ALA A 80 20.35 12.80 -11.56
N THR A 81 21.07 11.69 -11.72
CA THR A 81 22.44 11.70 -12.23
C THR A 81 22.51 12.21 -13.66
N ASN A 82 21.61 11.76 -14.53
CA ASN A 82 21.54 12.23 -15.92
C ASN A 82 21.18 13.73 -16.00
N TYR A 83 20.27 14.18 -15.12
CA TYR A 83 19.91 15.58 -14.98
C TYR A 83 21.13 16.44 -14.57
N LEU A 84 21.89 16.00 -13.56
CA LEU A 84 23.13 16.67 -13.15
C LEU A 84 24.12 16.80 -14.31
N HIS A 85 24.40 15.71 -15.03
CA HIS A 85 25.34 15.74 -16.15
C HIS A 85 24.90 16.71 -17.25
N SER A 86 23.59 16.75 -17.56
CA SER A 86 23.02 17.71 -18.51
C SER A 86 23.19 19.15 -18.02
N GLY A 87 22.99 19.38 -16.72
CA GLY A 87 23.25 20.67 -16.07
C GLY A 87 24.73 21.08 -16.16
N LEU A 88 25.67 20.17 -15.94
CA LEU A 88 27.10 20.45 -16.07
C LEU A 88 27.50 20.86 -17.49
N VAL A 89 26.92 20.21 -18.51
CA VAL A 89 27.12 20.61 -19.92
C VAL A 89 26.61 22.02 -20.17
N ASN A 90 25.44 22.38 -19.62
CA ASN A 90 24.89 23.72 -19.73
C ASN A 90 25.78 24.76 -19.03
N ILE A 91 26.26 24.48 -17.82
CA ILE A 91 27.20 25.37 -17.10
C ILE A 91 28.46 25.60 -17.93
N ALA A 92 29.05 24.55 -18.51
CA ALA A 92 30.23 24.69 -19.37
C ALA A 92 29.96 25.52 -20.63
N SER A 93 28.72 25.49 -21.13
CA SER A 93 28.29 26.20 -22.33
C SER A 93 27.91 27.66 -22.07
N MET A 94 27.68 28.06 -20.82
CA MET A 94 27.39 29.46 -20.47
C MET A 94 28.56 30.38 -20.77
N HIS A 95 29.79 29.88 -20.54
CA HIS A 95 31.04 30.58 -20.82
C HIS A 95 32.01 29.69 -21.61
N PRO A 96 31.78 29.51 -22.93
CA PRO A 96 32.64 28.68 -23.77
C PRO A 96 34.12 29.11 -23.73
N GLU A 97 34.37 30.41 -23.53
CA GLU A 97 35.69 31.01 -23.41
C GLU A 97 36.50 30.52 -22.21
N TRP A 98 35.86 30.02 -21.14
CA TRP A 98 36.57 29.46 -19.99
C TRP A 98 37.11 28.06 -20.26
N GLY A 99 36.68 27.39 -21.34
CA GLY A 99 37.10 26.03 -21.65
C GLY A 99 36.81 25.05 -20.51
N THR A 100 35.64 25.21 -19.87
CA THR A 100 35.25 24.48 -18.67
C THR A 100 35.09 22.99 -18.95
N SER A 101 35.67 22.17 -18.09
CA SER A 101 35.51 20.72 -18.12
C SER A 101 35.21 20.20 -16.72
N PHE A 102 34.31 19.22 -16.61
CA PHE A 102 33.86 18.65 -15.34
C PHE A 102 34.11 17.15 -15.29
N SER A 103 34.49 16.66 -14.12
CA SER A 103 34.57 15.23 -13.79
C SER A 103 33.93 15.02 -12.42
N VAL A 104 32.82 14.28 -12.38
CA VAL A 104 32.09 13.98 -11.15
C VAL A 104 32.77 12.82 -10.44
N ASN A 105 33.36 13.08 -9.27
CA ASN A 105 34.02 12.06 -8.46
C ASN A 105 33.01 11.31 -7.58
N ASN A 106 32.03 12.03 -7.05
CA ASN A 106 30.99 11.48 -6.19
C ASN A 106 29.69 12.27 -6.32
N LEU A 107 28.57 11.56 -6.41
CA LEU A 107 27.22 12.09 -6.24
C LEU A 107 26.48 11.14 -5.32
N ASP A 108 26.18 11.60 -4.12
CA ASP A 108 25.36 10.87 -3.16
C ASP A 108 24.05 11.63 -2.93
N LEU A 109 22.94 10.91 -3.04
CA LEU A 109 21.58 11.42 -2.92
C LEU A 109 20.82 10.51 -1.97
N THR A 110 20.33 11.09 -0.88
CA THR A 110 19.61 10.36 0.16
C THR A 110 18.41 11.15 0.70
N THR A 111 17.39 10.42 1.12
CA THR A 111 16.26 10.96 1.86
C THR A 111 15.96 10.12 3.10
N TYR A 112 15.39 10.79 4.08
CA TYR A 112 14.78 10.17 5.25
C TYR A 112 13.43 10.83 5.47
N TRP A 113 12.35 10.17 5.06
CA TRP A 113 11.00 10.74 5.03
C TRP A 113 10.04 9.99 5.95
N PHE A 114 8.83 10.55 6.11
CA PHE A 114 7.73 9.96 6.88
C PHE A 114 8.07 9.69 8.35
N THR A 115 8.92 10.54 8.94
CA THR A 115 9.20 10.54 10.37
C THR A 115 9.18 11.97 10.92
N ASN A 116 9.25 12.10 12.24
CA ASN A 116 9.24 13.41 12.89
C ASN A 116 10.48 14.25 12.55
N ASN A 117 11.61 13.62 12.22
CA ASN A 117 12.84 14.28 11.80
C ASN A 117 13.21 13.80 10.39
N SER A 118 12.72 14.54 9.39
CA SER A 118 12.85 14.16 7.99
C SER A 118 13.79 15.09 7.23
N TYR A 119 14.46 14.58 6.21
CA TYR A 119 15.37 15.37 5.39
C TYR A 119 15.54 14.81 3.98
N SER A 120 16.07 15.67 3.12
CA SER A 120 16.59 15.34 1.79
C SER A 120 17.96 15.99 1.67
N ILE A 121 18.95 15.23 1.22
CA ILE A 121 20.33 15.72 1.09
C ILE A 121 21.01 15.17 -0.16
N GLY A 122 21.82 16.02 -0.78
CA GLY A 122 22.77 15.62 -1.80
C GLY A 122 24.17 16.11 -1.48
N ASN A 123 25.16 15.27 -1.76
CA ASN A 123 26.58 15.58 -1.65
C ASN A 123 27.24 15.41 -3.01
N LEU A 124 28.00 16.41 -3.44
CA LEU A 124 28.66 16.45 -4.73
C LEU A 124 30.16 16.71 -4.54
N ALA A 125 30.99 15.89 -5.16
CA ALA A 125 32.41 16.15 -5.34
C ALA A 125 32.73 16.16 -6.83
N VAL A 126 33.20 17.30 -7.33
CA VAL A 126 33.51 17.51 -8.75
C VAL A 126 34.91 18.07 -8.89
N ASN A 127 35.68 17.50 -9.80
CA ASN A 127 36.90 18.09 -10.31
C ASN A 127 36.57 18.89 -11.57
N TYR A 128 37.01 20.14 -11.65
CA TYR A 128 36.85 20.95 -12.85
C TYR A 128 38.11 21.72 -13.22
N SER A 129 38.22 22.04 -14.50
CA SER A 129 39.30 22.88 -15.04
C SER A 129 38.69 23.96 -15.93
N LEU A 130 39.22 25.18 -15.82
CA LEU A 130 38.90 26.32 -16.68
C LEU A 130 40.09 26.52 -17.62
N ASN A 131 40.19 25.65 -18.63
CA ASN A 131 41.36 25.54 -19.49
C ASN A 131 41.65 26.83 -20.27
N GLY A 132 40.60 27.56 -20.67
CA GLY A 132 40.70 28.86 -21.33
C GLY A 132 41.27 29.96 -20.44
N LEU A 133 41.23 29.77 -19.11
CA LEU A 133 41.81 30.67 -18.11
C LEU A 133 43.12 30.14 -17.51
N GLY A 134 43.63 29.00 -17.97
CA GLY A 134 44.86 28.38 -17.46
C GLY A 134 44.75 27.75 -16.06
N ILE A 135 43.54 27.39 -15.63
CA ILE A 135 43.27 26.84 -14.29
C ILE A 135 42.89 25.37 -14.42
N TYR A 136 43.55 24.51 -13.65
CA TYR A 136 43.43 23.06 -13.79
C TYR A 136 43.19 22.36 -12.45
N GLY A 137 42.34 21.34 -12.47
CA GLY A 137 42.21 20.37 -11.38
C GLY A 137 41.64 20.95 -10.08
N ILE A 138 40.73 21.92 -10.14
CA ILE A 138 40.02 22.39 -8.95
C ILE A 138 39.09 21.27 -8.46
N THR A 139 39.29 20.82 -7.23
CA THR A 139 38.32 19.98 -6.54
C THR A 139 37.36 20.86 -5.76
N TYR A 140 36.06 20.74 -6.06
CA TYR A 140 34.99 21.39 -5.33
C TYR A 140 34.05 20.36 -4.72
N THR A 141 33.85 20.46 -3.41
CA THR A 141 32.93 19.63 -2.64
C THR A 141 31.84 20.50 -2.05
N THR A 142 30.58 20.10 -2.23
CA THR A 142 29.44 20.86 -1.74
C THR A 142 28.28 19.94 -1.37
N SER A 143 27.37 20.45 -0.56
CA SER A 143 26.14 19.77 -0.16
C SER A 143 24.93 20.67 -0.32
N CYS A 144 23.76 20.06 -0.50
CA CYS A 144 22.46 20.71 -0.45
C CYS A 144 21.55 19.87 0.45
N ARG A 145 21.07 20.45 1.55
CA ARG A 145 20.16 19.83 2.51
C ARG A 145 18.90 20.67 2.70
N LEU A 146 17.78 19.99 2.84
CA LEU A 146 16.58 20.49 3.49
C LEU A 146 16.19 19.53 4.59
N SER A 147 15.86 20.04 5.77
CA SER A 147 15.44 19.25 6.92
C SER A 147 14.24 19.87 7.61
N VAL A 148 13.34 19.00 8.08
CA VAL A 148 12.09 19.35 8.72
C VAL A 148 11.97 18.52 9.98
N GLN A 149 11.78 19.19 11.11
CA GLN A 149 11.50 18.53 12.38
C GLN A 149 10.13 18.96 12.88
N ILE A 150 9.21 18.01 13.00
CA ILE A 150 7.92 18.19 13.64
C ILE A 150 8.13 18.25 15.15
N GLN A 151 7.56 19.27 15.78
CA GLN A 151 7.67 19.50 17.22
C GLN A 151 6.35 19.12 17.89
N ASN A 152 6.43 18.52 19.08
CA ASN A 152 5.25 18.19 19.85
C ASN A 152 4.45 19.45 20.17
N THR A 153 3.15 19.40 19.88
CA THR A 153 2.18 20.45 20.15
C THR A 153 0.97 19.81 20.82
N THR A 154 0.35 20.54 21.75
CA THR A 154 -0.94 20.17 22.33
C THR A 154 -2.11 20.79 21.57
N SER A 155 -1.83 21.61 20.54
CA SER A 155 -2.86 22.24 19.71
C SER A 155 -3.44 21.24 18.72
N THR A 156 -4.75 21.27 18.55
CA THR A 156 -5.48 20.52 17.52
C THR A 156 -5.72 21.34 16.25
N GLU A 157 -5.34 22.62 16.24
CA GLU A 157 -5.58 23.57 15.15
C GLU A 157 -4.29 23.92 14.39
N TYR A 158 -3.14 23.81 15.07
CA TYR A 158 -1.86 24.23 14.52
C TYR A 158 -0.79 23.15 14.69
N VAL A 159 0.02 22.98 13.65
CA VAL A 159 1.27 22.24 13.71
C VAL A 159 2.42 23.18 13.98
N ARG A 160 3.43 22.67 14.68
CA ARG A 160 4.68 23.36 14.93
C ARG A 160 5.83 22.54 14.37
N LEU A 161 6.68 23.17 13.57
CA LEU A 161 7.83 22.52 12.96
C LEU A 161 9.00 23.48 12.83
N SER A 162 10.20 22.96 12.71
CA SER A 162 11.40 23.74 12.33
C SER A 162 11.93 23.29 10.98
N VAL A 163 12.30 24.26 10.14
CA VAL A 163 12.89 24.04 8.82
C VAL A 163 14.30 24.61 8.77
N ALA A 164 15.25 23.79 8.37
CA ALA A 164 16.64 24.19 8.23
C ALA A 164 17.25 23.69 6.91
N ARG A 165 18.17 24.48 6.36
CA ARG A 165 19.01 24.13 5.22
C ARG A 165 20.38 23.64 5.69
N ASP A 166 21.32 23.61 4.75
CA ASP A 166 22.73 23.31 4.94
C ASP A 166 23.26 23.79 6.30
N GLU A 167 24.03 22.93 6.98
CA GLU A 167 24.66 23.23 8.28
C GLU A 167 23.68 23.60 9.41
N GLY A 168 22.38 23.34 9.24
CA GLY A 168 21.37 23.64 10.25
C GLY A 168 20.89 25.09 10.23
N GLU A 169 21.23 25.86 9.19
CA GLU A 169 20.78 27.24 9.06
C GLU A 169 19.25 27.32 8.93
N PRO A 170 18.55 28.15 9.72
CA PRO A 170 17.10 28.25 9.65
C PRO A 170 16.63 28.89 8.35
N ILE A 171 15.57 28.34 7.77
CA ILE A 171 14.84 28.99 6.67
C ILE A 171 13.67 29.77 7.27
N ILE A 172 13.55 31.06 6.94
CA ILE A 172 12.58 31.97 7.59
C ILE A 172 11.58 32.61 6.62
N ASN A 173 11.68 32.31 5.33
CA ASN A 173 10.94 32.98 4.25
C ASN A 173 10.01 32.05 3.44
N LEU A 174 9.66 30.88 3.98
CA LEU A 174 8.64 29.99 3.39
C LEU A 174 7.23 30.52 3.68
N GLY A 175 6.37 30.52 2.65
CA GLY A 175 4.95 30.86 2.76
C GLY A 175 4.05 29.62 2.62
N ARG A 176 2.73 29.81 2.63
CA ARG A 176 1.75 28.70 2.57
C ARG A 176 1.91 27.76 1.38
N GLN A 177 2.45 28.24 0.25
CA GLN A 177 2.66 27.43 -0.95
C GLN A 177 3.76 26.38 -0.77
N ASN A 178 4.69 26.62 0.16
CA ASN A 178 5.80 25.72 0.48
C ASN A 178 5.39 24.56 1.39
N PHE A 179 4.19 24.59 1.95
CA PHE A 179 3.67 23.59 2.88
C PHE A 179 2.45 22.90 2.27
N LYS A 180 2.48 21.57 2.19
CA LYS A 180 1.39 20.76 1.60
C LYS A 180 1.09 19.57 2.52
N PHE A 181 -0.09 19.55 3.12
CA PHE A 181 -0.54 18.43 3.96
C PHE A 181 -1.10 17.31 3.10
N TYR A 182 -0.88 16.07 3.54
CA TYR A 182 -1.56 14.92 2.98
C TYR A 182 -2.96 14.79 3.59
N ARG A 183 -3.98 14.91 2.77
CA ARG A 183 -5.38 14.67 3.13
C ARG A 183 -5.85 13.37 2.47
N TYR A 184 -6.51 12.50 3.23
CA TYR A 184 -7.04 11.25 2.71
C TYR A 184 -8.50 11.41 2.26
N ILE A 185 -8.77 11.08 1.00
CA ILE A 185 -10.12 11.09 0.43
C ILE A 185 -10.69 9.67 0.47
N TYR A 186 -11.58 9.41 1.41
CA TYR A 186 -12.17 8.08 1.59
C TYR A 186 -13.02 7.62 0.40
N ALA A 187 -13.70 8.54 -0.29
CA ALA A 187 -14.57 8.21 -1.43
C ALA A 187 -13.81 7.59 -2.62
N SER A 188 -12.61 8.10 -2.92
CA SER A 188 -11.72 7.58 -3.96
C SER A 188 -10.63 6.66 -3.41
N SER A 189 -10.51 6.57 -2.09
CA SER A 189 -9.38 5.93 -1.39
C SER A 189 -8.04 6.45 -1.93
N THR A 190 -7.81 7.76 -1.87
CA THR A 190 -6.56 8.36 -2.38
C THR A 190 -6.05 9.44 -1.45
N TRP A 191 -4.74 9.62 -1.44
CA TRP A 191 -4.11 10.79 -0.83
C TRP A 191 -4.05 11.95 -1.80
N GLU A 192 -4.31 13.16 -1.30
CA GLU A 192 -4.10 14.40 -2.02
C GLU A 192 -3.28 15.39 -1.19
N LEU A 193 -2.61 16.30 -1.87
CA LEU A 193 -1.84 17.38 -1.25
C LEU A 193 -2.70 18.63 -1.17
N VAL A 194 -2.83 19.20 0.02
CA VAL A 194 -3.59 20.43 0.28
C VAL A 194 -2.73 21.47 0.98
N ASN A 195 -2.81 22.72 0.53
CA ASN A 195 -2.11 23.83 1.15
C ASN A 195 -2.88 24.34 2.39
N PRO A 196 -2.19 24.95 3.37
CA PRO A 196 -2.82 25.75 4.41
C PRO A 196 -3.67 26.88 3.82
N SER A 197 -4.79 27.18 4.49
CA SER A 197 -5.67 28.30 4.13
C SER A 197 -5.00 29.65 4.36
N THR A 198 -4.19 29.75 5.41
CA THR A 198 -3.54 30.98 5.89
C THR A 198 -2.02 30.93 5.73
N GLU A 199 -1.38 32.10 5.76
CA GLU A 199 0.09 32.17 5.79
C GLU A 199 0.63 31.68 7.14
N PRO A 200 1.73 30.92 7.16
CA PRO A 200 2.29 30.40 8.39
C PRO A 200 2.96 31.52 9.20
N ALA A 201 2.89 31.42 10.53
CA ALA A 201 3.66 32.30 11.40
C ALA A 201 5.12 31.81 11.44
N ALA A 202 6.02 32.57 10.81
CA ALA A 202 7.44 32.28 10.75
C ALA A 202 8.22 32.97 11.87
N PHE A 203 9.14 32.25 12.51
CA PHE A 203 10.00 32.76 13.57
C PHE A 203 11.46 32.79 13.09
N ALA A 204 12.26 33.70 13.67
CA ALA A 204 13.66 33.92 13.26
C ALA A 204 14.58 32.69 13.44
N ASN A 205 14.16 31.72 14.26
CA ASN A 205 14.87 30.46 14.48
C ASN A 205 14.46 29.34 13.49
N GLY A 206 13.72 29.66 12.43
CA GLY A 206 13.23 28.70 11.44
C GLY A 206 12.06 27.85 11.92
N THR A 207 11.44 28.20 13.05
CA THR A 207 10.18 27.59 13.49
C THR A 207 9.02 28.18 12.69
N TYR A 208 8.06 27.33 12.34
CA TYR A 208 6.80 27.70 11.72
C TYR A 208 5.64 27.17 12.56
N ILE A 209 4.60 27.99 12.71
CA ILE A 209 3.28 27.58 13.18
C ILE A 209 2.31 27.67 12.00
N ILE A 210 1.66 26.56 11.69
CA ILE A 210 0.86 26.41 10.47
C ILE A 210 -0.51 25.85 10.84
N GLU A 211 -1.57 26.47 10.35
CA GLU A 211 -2.94 25.99 10.51
C GLU A 211 -3.14 24.66 9.79
N ILE A 212 -3.81 23.72 10.45
CA ILE A 212 -4.14 22.40 9.91
C ILE A 212 -5.32 22.54 8.94
N PRO A 213 -5.18 22.15 7.66
CA PRO A 213 -6.27 22.19 6.70
C PRO A 213 -7.44 21.28 7.07
N GLU A 214 -8.65 21.66 6.65
CA GLU A 214 -9.85 20.85 6.87
C GLU A 214 -9.71 19.44 6.26
N GLY A 215 -10.09 18.44 7.05
CA GLY A 215 -10.04 17.02 6.67
C GLY A 215 -8.69 16.34 6.93
N VAL A 216 -7.69 17.05 7.46
CA VAL A 216 -6.45 16.47 7.97
C VAL A 216 -6.61 16.14 9.45
N ASP A 217 -6.16 14.96 9.86
CA ASP A 217 -6.19 14.52 11.26
C ASP A 217 -5.15 15.29 12.08
N SER A 218 -5.59 16.02 13.10
CA SER A 218 -4.72 16.87 13.91
C SER A 218 -3.77 16.10 14.85
N TYR A 219 -4.02 14.82 15.10
CA TYR A 219 -3.17 13.96 15.92
C TYR A 219 -2.25 13.07 15.09
N SER A 220 -2.55 12.89 13.80
CA SER A 220 -1.85 11.95 12.92
C SER A 220 -1.76 12.52 11.49
N TYR A 221 -0.91 13.53 11.30
CA TYR A 221 -0.71 14.20 10.00
C TYR A 221 0.65 13.91 9.36
N VAL A 222 0.67 14.04 8.04
CA VAL A 222 1.87 14.02 7.18
C VAL A 222 1.92 15.32 6.39
N LEU A 223 3.10 15.92 6.31
CA LEU A 223 3.33 17.23 5.70
C LEU A 223 4.54 17.17 4.77
N GLN A 224 4.37 17.70 3.56
CA GLN A 224 5.44 18.00 2.65
C GLN A 224 5.88 19.47 2.79
N VAL A 225 7.18 19.68 2.84
CA VAL A 225 7.82 21.00 2.75
C VAL A 225 8.66 21.06 1.49
N GLU A 226 8.53 22.14 0.74
CA GLU A 226 9.27 22.39 -0.51
C GLU A 226 9.92 23.77 -0.43
N ASP A 227 11.25 23.84 -0.60
CA ASP A 227 11.98 25.10 -0.59
C ASP A 227 12.12 25.73 -1.99
N PRO A 228 12.62 26.97 -2.13
CA PRO A 228 12.78 27.63 -3.44
C PRO A 228 13.74 26.92 -4.41
N ARG A 229 14.55 25.97 -3.95
CA ARG A 229 15.43 25.16 -4.81
C ARG A 229 14.68 23.96 -5.41
N GLY A 230 13.41 23.76 -5.03
CA GLY A 230 12.61 22.60 -5.39
C GLY A 230 12.96 21.36 -4.57
N ILE A 231 13.73 21.49 -3.48
CA ILE A 231 14.02 20.35 -2.61
C ILE A 231 12.77 20.06 -1.77
N ILE A 232 12.34 18.80 -1.79
CA ILE A 232 11.14 18.33 -1.10
C ILE A 232 11.55 17.49 0.10
N VAL A 233 10.87 17.67 1.23
CA VAL A 233 10.93 16.79 2.41
C VAL A 233 9.52 16.42 2.82
N VAL A 234 9.25 15.13 3.03
CA VAL A 234 7.98 14.64 3.57
C VAL A 234 8.18 14.21 5.02
N ALA A 235 7.60 14.96 5.96
CA ALA A 235 7.66 14.69 7.40
C ALA A 235 6.32 14.14 7.91
N SER A 236 6.37 13.36 8.98
CA SER A 236 5.18 12.75 9.59
C SER A 236 5.22 12.88 11.10
N SER A 237 4.06 13.16 11.70
CA SER A 237 3.90 13.21 13.16
C SER A 237 3.98 11.83 13.83
N PHE A 238 3.93 10.76 13.02
CA PHE A 238 4.01 9.37 13.44
C PHE A 238 4.86 8.55 12.44
N SER A 239 5.49 7.47 12.90
CA SER A 239 6.26 6.54 12.06
C SER A 239 5.78 5.09 12.19
N LYS A 240 4.78 4.85 13.06
CA LYS A 240 4.20 3.54 13.29
C LYS A 240 2.75 3.62 13.77
N TYR A 241 2.03 2.53 13.50
CA TYR A 241 0.74 2.20 14.08
C TYR A 241 0.89 1.08 15.10
N THR A 242 0.27 1.26 16.25
CA THR A 242 0.10 0.23 17.26
C THR A 242 -1.36 -0.23 17.25
N ILE A 243 -1.56 -1.52 16.99
CA ILE A 243 -2.86 -2.17 16.88
C ILE A 243 -2.98 -3.11 18.09
N THR A 244 -3.84 -2.77 19.04
CA THR A 244 -4.11 -3.62 20.21
C THR A 244 -5.29 -4.53 19.92
N LEU A 245 -5.12 -5.82 20.21
CA LEU A 245 -6.11 -6.87 19.97
C LEU A 245 -6.81 -7.23 21.28
N SER A 246 -8.12 -7.01 21.35
CA SER A 246 -8.96 -7.40 22.49
C SER A 246 -9.76 -8.65 22.15
N TRP A 247 -9.33 -9.78 22.70
CA TRP A 247 -9.96 -11.09 22.52
C TRP A 247 -11.01 -11.37 23.61
N ASN A 248 -12.05 -12.13 23.27
CA ASN A 248 -12.94 -12.69 24.29
C ASN A 248 -12.23 -13.84 25.02
N SER A 249 -11.64 -13.55 26.18
CA SER A 249 -10.79 -14.49 26.91
C SER A 249 -11.48 -15.81 27.25
N THR A 250 -12.79 -15.80 27.51
CA THR A 250 -13.59 -16.99 27.79
C THR A 250 -13.72 -17.88 26.55
N LEU A 251 -14.11 -17.30 25.40
CA LEU A 251 -14.35 -18.08 24.18
C LEU A 251 -13.04 -18.56 23.53
N TYR A 252 -11.96 -17.79 23.63
CA TYR A 252 -10.67 -18.11 23.02
C TYR A 252 -9.75 -18.97 23.91
N GLN A 253 -10.14 -19.30 25.15
CA GLN A 253 -9.29 -20.06 26.08
C GLN A 253 -8.76 -21.37 25.47
N GLN A 254 -9.58 -22.06 24.67
CA GLN A 254 -9.23 -23.34 24.03
C GLN A 254 -8.87 -23.23 22.55
N LEU A 255 -8.62 -22.01 22.04
CA LEU A 255 -8.36 -21.71 20.63
C LEU A 255 -7.04 -20.95 20.42
N GLN A 256 -6.05 -21.16 21.28
CA GLN A 256 -4.78 -20.43 21.25
C GLN A 256 -4.00 -20.61 19.94
N ASP A 257 -4.23 -21.72 19.23
CA ASP A 257 -3.60 -22.03 17.94
C ASP A 257 -4.47 -21.64 16.72
N ALA A 258 -5.64 -21.02 16.94
CA ALA A 258 -6.51 -20.60 15.86
C ALA A 258 -5.91 -19.38 15.12
N THR A 259 -5.56 -19.59 13.85
CA THR A 259 -4.98 -18.56 12.99
C THR A 259 -6.08 -17.80 12.26
N LEU A 260 -6.01 -16.46 12.29
CA LEU A 260 -6.80 -15.56 11.46
C LEU A 260 -5.88 -14.81 10.48
N THR A 261 -6.33 -14.65 9.24
CA THR A 261 -5.63 -13.88 8.21
C THR A 261 -6.15 -12.47 8.16
N ILE A 262 -5.35 -11.51 8.60
CA ILE A 262 -5.76 -10.11 8.67
C ILE A 262 -5.33 -9.38 7.41
N GLU A 263 -6.29 -8.67 6.85
CA GLU A 263 -6.13 -7.82 5.67
C GLU A 263 -6.19 -6.36 6.08
N LEU A 264 -5.06 -5.64 6.03
CA LEU A 264 -4.97 -4.21 6.34
C LEU A 264 -4.89 -3.40 5.04
N LEU A 265 -5.90 -2.56 4.81
CA LEU A 265 -6.03 -1.71 3.62
C LEU A 265 -5.41 -0.33 3.83
N GLN A 266 -5.22 0.41 2.73
CA GLN A 266 -4.66 1.77 2.80
C GLN A 266 -5.46 2.74 3.67
N ASN A 267 -6.79 2.63 3.72
CA ASN A 267 -7.60 3.51 4.56
C ASN A 267 -7.52 3.17 6.06
N GLY A 268 -6.74 2.17 6.46
CA GLY A 268 -6.62 1.71 7.84
C GLY A 268 -7.70 0.71 8.26
N THR A 269 -8.60 0.31 7.35
CA THR A 269 -9.56 -0.77 7.61
C THR A 269 -8.84 -2.11 7.70
N MET A 270 -9.14 -2.88 8.75
CA MET A 270 -8.73 -4.27 8.87
C MET A 270 -9.91 -5.18 8.61
N ARG A 271 -9.68 -6.26 7.85
CA ARG A 271 -10.71 -7.23 7.50
C ARG A 271 -10.31 -8.64 7.87
N TRP A 272 -11.33 -9.45 8.12
CA TRP A 272 -11.27 -10.90 8.27
C TRP A 272 -12.42 -11.49 7.47
N LEU A 273 -12.11 -12.42 6.54
CA LEU A 273 -13.09 -13.05 5.64
C LEU A 273 -14.06 -12.06 4.98
N GLY A 274 -13.52 -10.98 4.41
CA GLY A 274 -14.31 -9.95 3.72
C GLY A 274 -15.11 -9.00 4.62
N GLN A 275 -15.17 -9.25 5.93
CA GLN A 275 -15.85 -8.38 6.91
C GLN A 275 -14.85 -7.47 7.62
N ASN A 276 -15.23 -6.20 7.78
CA ASN A 276 -14.46 -5.24 8.56
C ASN A 276 -14.48 -5.63 10.04
N LEU A 277 -13.31 -5.59 10.68
CA LEU A 277 -13.20 -5.77 12.12
C LEU A 277 -13.74 -4.54 12.88
N ASN A 278 -14.22 -4.77 14.09
CA ASN A 278 -14.73 -3.70 14.94
C ASN A 278 -13.57 -2.88 15.50
N LEU A 279 -13.51 -1.59 15.16
CA LEU A 279 -12.55 -0.65 15.71
C LEU A 279 -13.20 0.19 16.81
N THR A 280 -12.49 0.39 17.93
CA THR A 280 -12.89 1.33 19.00
C THR A 280 -12.39 2.75 18.77
N THR A 281 -11.53 2.94 17.78
CA THR A 281 -10.93 4.21 17.37
C THR A 281 -11.22 4.46 15.89
N GLN A 282 -10.93 5.67 15.40
CA GLN A 282 -10.98 5.92 13.97
C GLN A 282 -9.89 5.12 13.23
N ALA A 283 -10.23 4.59 12.05
CA ALA A 283 -9.25 4.01 11.15
C ALA A 283 -8.21 5.07 10.75
N LYS A 284 -6.95 4.66 10.64
CA LYS A 284 -5.84 5.56 10.31
C LYS A 284 -5.26 5.17 8.95
N PRO A 285 -5.45 5.99 7.91
CA PRO A 285 -4.91 5.69 6.59
C PRO A 285 -3.39 5.66 6.58
N ILE A 286 -2.81 4.67 5.89
CA ILE A 286 -1.37 4.49 5.71
C ILE A 286 -0.87 5.49 4.65
N PRO A 287 0.14 6.34 4.96
CA PRO A 287 0.70 7.29 4.01
C PRO A 287 1.27 6.59 2.77
N PRO A 288 1.51 7.32 1.67
CA PRO A 288 2.13 6.77 0.46
C PRO A 288 3.64 6.54 0.68
N ILE A 289 3.96 5.55 1.52
CA ILE A 289 5.31 5.12 1.85
C ILE A 289 5.81 4.07 0.86
N PRO A 290 7.11 4.00 0.55
CA PRO A 290 7.67 2.91 -0.24
C PRO A 290 7.37 1.55 0.40
N VAL A 291 6.91 0.58 -0.40
CA VAL A 291 6.50 -0.76 0.06
C VAL A 291 7.64 -1.47 0.78
N LYS A 292 8.87 -1.35 0.26
CA LYS A 292 10.08 -1.92 0.84
C LYS A 292 10.42 -1.42 2.24
N ALA A 293 9.84 -0.29 2.66
CA ALA A 293 10.11 0.31 3.97
C ALA A 293 9.22 -0.26 5.07
N ILE A 294 8.15 -0.97 4.73
CA ILE A 294 7.15 -1.45 5.69
C ILE A 294 7.68 -2.67 6.45
N HIS A 295 7.37 -2.71 7.74
CA HIS A 295 7.64 -3.81 8.66
C HIS A 295 6.41 -4.12 9.50
N VAL A 296 6.29 -5.39 9.90
CA VAL A 296 5.20 -5.88 10.75
C VAL A 296 5.77 -6.62 11.94
N ASN A 297 5.51 -6.10 13.14
CA ASN A 297 5.89 -6.73 14.40
C ASN A 297 4.65 -7.21 15.15
N GLN A 298 4.81 -8.25 15.96
CA GLN A 298 3.79 -8.72 16.88
C GLN A 298 4.37 -8.86 18.28
N THR A 299 3.53 -8.55 19.26
CA THR A 299 3.76 -8.90 20.67
C THR A 299 3.10 -10.23 20.95
N ILE A 300 3.93 -11.25 21.12
CA ILE A 300 3.48 -12.61 21.44
C ILE A 300 4.03 -12.95 22.80
N ASN A 301 3.16 -13.24 23.77
CA ASN A 301 3.57 -13.53 25.15
C ASN A 301 4.50 -12.43 25.74
N ASN A 302 4.15 -11.16 25.51
CA ASN A 302 4.92 -9.96 25.91
C ASN A 302 6.29 -9.79 25.24
N VAL A 303 6.58 -10.50 24.16
CA VAL A 303 7.81 -10.35 23.38
C VAL A 303 7.50 -9.77 22.02
N ASP A 304 8.10 -8.62 21.71
CA ASP A 304 7.98 -7.94 20.42
C ASP A 304 8.97 -8.57 19.42
N ARG A 305 8.46 -9.05 18.29
CA ARG A 305 9.29 -9.60 17.19
C ARG A 305 8.67 -9.30 15.84
N GLU A 306 9.52 -9.14 14.84
CA GLU A 306 9.09 -9.07 13.45
C GLU A 306 8.53 -10.43 13.01
N VAL A 307 7.45 -10.41 12.24
CA VAL A 307 6.71 -11.61 11.82
C VAL A 307 6.53 -11.64 10.32
N PRO A 308 6.32 -12.82 9.71
CA PRO A 308 6.07 -12.87 8.28
C PRO A 308 4.79 -12.12 7.89
N PHE A 309 4.85 -11.42 6.77
CA PHE A 309 3.73 -10.69 6.17
C PHE A 309 3.87 -10.68 4.65
N GLN A 310 2.80 -10.33 3.94
CA GLN A 310 2.82 -10.08 2.49
C GLN A 310 2.26 -8.70 2.21
N ILE A 311 2.71 -8.11 1.11
CA ILE A 311 2.07 -6.95 0.52
C ILE A 311 1.59 -7.38 -0.85
N GLU A 312 0.28 -7.29 -1.07
CA GLU A 312 -0.40 -7.86 -2.22
C GLU A 312 -1.03 -6.76 -3.07
N ASP A 313 -0.97 -6.93 -4.40
CA ASP A 313 -1.61 -6.09 -5.39
C ASP A 313 -3.01 -6.63 -5.73
N TRP A 314 -4.01 -5.77 -5.67
CA TRP A 314 -5.40 -6.10 -5.98
C TRP A 314 -6.08 -5.03 -6.83
N ALA A 315 -7.01 -5.48 -7.67
CA ALA A 315 -7.89 -4.65 -8.50
C ALA A 315 -9.36 -4.79 -8.10
N SER A 316 -10.21 -3.99 -8.74
CA SER A 316 -11.67 -4.03 -8.59
C SER A 316 -12.14 -3.90 -7.13
N GLY A 317 -11.51 -3.01 -6.36
CA GLY A 317 -11.84 -2.81 -4.94
C GLY A 317 -11.48 -4.01 -4.06
N TYR A 318 -10.27 -4.55 -4.24
CA TYR A 318 -9.75 -5.72 -3.51
C TYR A 318 -10.50 -7.03 -3.78
N LYS A 319 -11.04 -7.20 -5.00
CA LYS A 319 -11.77 -8.41 -5.41
C LYS A 319 -11.00 -9.26 -6.42
N ILE A 320 -10.03 -8.70 -7.14
CA ILE A 320 -9.24 -9.44 -8.12
C ILE A 320 -7.77 -9.37 -7.71
N PRO A 321 -7.12 -10.49 -7.36
CA PRO A 321 -5.71 -10.49 -7.00
C PRO A 321 -4.84 -10.31 -8.25
N LEU A 322 -3.71 -9.62 -8.11
CA LEU A 322 -2.74 -9.39 -9.18
C LEU A 322 -1.35 -9.97 -8.89
N GLY A 323 -0.99 -10.14 -7.61
CA GLY A 323 0.28 -10.73 -7.21
C GLY A 323 0.87 -10.10 -5.96
N LEU A 324 2.15 -10.38 -5.71
CA LEU A 324 2.94 -9.69 -4.70
C LEU A 324 3.35 -8.30 -5.20
N THR A 325 3.29 -7.30 -4.32
CA THR A 325 3.66 -5.93 -4.63
C THR A 325 5.17 -5.80 -4.83
N SER A 326 5.57 -5.07 -5.87
CA SER A 326 6.96 -4.72 -6.11
C SER A 326 7.57 -3.87 -5.00
N ASN A 327 8.82 -4.15 -4.64
CA ASN A 327 9.60 -3.34 -3.70
C ASN A 327 9.84 -1.90 -4.17
N ALA A 328 9.64 -1.67 -5.47
CA ALA A 328 9.77 -0.39 -6.16
C ALA A 328 8.43 0.34 -6.31
N SER A 329 7.40 -0.06 -5.56
CA SER A 329 6.09 0.60 -5.53
C SER A 329 5.92 1.47 -4.29
N VAL A 330 5.01 2.46 -4.40
CA VAL A 330 4.52 3.26 -3.28
C VAL A 330 3.18 2.69 -2.81
N PHE A 331 3.02 2.52 -1.49
CA PHE A 331 1.81 1.95 -0.91
C PHE A 331 0.56 2.83 -1.20
N GLY A 332 -0.57 2.18 -1.48
CA GLY A 332 -1.62 2.73 -2.34
C GLY A 332 -2.93 1.95 -2.22
N ASN A 333 -3.97 2.40 -2.90
CA ASN A 333 -5.33 1.84 -2.79
C ASN A 333 -5.57 0.53 -3.54
N ARG A 334 -4.50 -0.02 -4.12
CA ARG A 334 -4.43 -1.35 -4.72
C ARG A 334 -3.61 -2.31 -3.86
N HIS A 335 -3.00 -1.80 -2.79
CA HIS A 335 -2.08 -2.54 -1.95
C HIS A 335 -2.78 -2.95 -0.66
N MET A 336 -2.47 -4.16 -0.20
CA MET A 336 -2.96 -4.69 1.06
C MET A 336 -1.82 -5.34 1.82
N ILE A 337 -1.71 -5.05 3.12
CA ILE A 337 -0.77 -5.74 4.00
C ILE A 337 -1.50 -6.92 4.61
N VAL A 338 -0.97 -8.12 4.45
CA VAL A 338 -1.56 -9.36 4.96
C VAL A 338 -0.63 -10.00 5.98
N PHE A 339 -1.16 -10.33 7.15
CA PHE A 339 -0.40 -11.00 8.22
C PHE A 339 -1.33 -11.91 9.03
N LEU A 340 -0.74 -12.86 9.75
CA LEU A 340 -1.48 -13.86 10.53
C LEU A 340 -1.49 -13.47 12.00
N ILE A 341 -2.64 -13.58 12.67
CA ILE A 341 -2.74 -13.42 14.13
C ILE A 341 -3.37 -14.66 14.76
N ASN A 342 -3.11 -14.85 16.06
CA ASN A 342 -3.81 -15.81 16.90
C ASN A 342 -4.02 -15.21 18.30
N PRO A 343 -4.77 -15.86 19.21
CA PRO A 343 -5.07 -15.31 20.53
C PRO A 343 -3.86 -15.04 21.44
N ASN A 344 -2.68 -15.59 21.14
CA ASN A 344 -1.45 -15.27 21.87
C ASN A 344 -0.86 -13.90 21.47
N VAL A 345 -1.37 -13.28 20.40
CA VAL A 345 -0.96 -11.94 19.94
C VAL A 345 -1.80 -10.89 20.66
N THR A 346 -1.15 -10.01 21.40
CA THR A 346 -1.82 -8.89 22.10
C THR A 346 -1.74 -7.57 21.34
N LYS A 347 -0.69 -7.40 20.53
CA LYS A 347 -0.42 -6.18 19.78
C LYS A 347 0.23 -6.52 18.44
N VAL A 348 -0.14 -5.77 17.39
CA VAL A 348 0.54 -5.73 16.10
C VAL A 348 1.06 -4.31 15.89
N THR A 349 2.31 -4.16 15.47
CA THR A 349 2.90 -2.86 15.15
C THR A 349 3.28 -2.82 13.69
N ILE A 350 2.68 -1.90 12.94
CA ILE A 350 3.03 -1.60 11.56
C ILE A 350 3.91 -0.36 11.57
N TRP A 351 5.14 -0.46 11.11
CA TRP A 351 6.07 0.67 11.12
C TRP A 351 6.86 0.71 9.82
N TRP A 352 7.53 1.83 9.56
CA TRP A 352 8.38 1.96 8.38
C TRP A 352 9.72 2.62 8.66
N ASN A 353 10.73 2.21 7.91
CA ASN A 353 12.02 2.89 7.87
C ASN A 353 11.97 4.05 6.87
N GLY A 354 12.15 5.28 7.35
CA GLY A 354 12.10 6.48 6.51
C GLY A 354 13.21 6.58 5.46
N SER A 355 14.28 5.78 5.56
CA SER A 355 15.41 5.85 4.63
C SER A 355 15.06 5.31 3.25
N ASP A 356 15.38 6.07 2.21
CA ASP A 356 15.32 5.62 0.83
C ASP A 356 16.26 4.45 0.50
N THR A 357 17.33 4.26 1.27
CA THR A 357 18.26 3.14 1.11
C THR A 357 17.77 1.84 1.75
N THR A 358 16.63 1.87 2.45
CA THR A 358 16.08 0.67 3.10
C THR A 358 15.80 -0.43 2.07
N THR A 359 16.07 -1.67 2.49
CA THR A 359 15.76 -2.88 1.73
C THR A 359 14.59 -3.59 2.40
N GLN A 360 13.77 -4.26 1.59
CA GLN A 360 12.65 -5.04 2.13
C GLN A 360 13.17 -6.15 3.05
N THR A 361 12.52 -6.29 4.20
CA THR A 361 12.79 -7.33 5.18
C THR A 361 12.55 -8.74 4.62
N PRO A 362 13.40 -9.75 4.93
CA PRO A 362 13.15 -11.14 4.54
C PRO A 362 11.80 -11.70 5.02
N TYR A 363 11.25 -11.13 6.09
CA TYR A 363 9.92 -11.46 6.60
C TYR A 363 8.79 -11.15 5.60
N ALA A 364 9.04 -10.35 4.57
CA ALA A 364 8.04 -9.98 3.58
C ALA A 364 8.06 -10.85 2.30
N TYR A 365 9.10 -11.65 2.07
CA TYR A 365 9.29 -12.39 0.81
C TYR A 365 9.82 -13.82 0.95
N THR A 366 10.21 -14.25 2.16
CA THR A 366 10.72 -15.61 2.37
C THR A 366 9.57 -16.57 2.65
N ASN A 367 9.34 -17.54 1.77
CA ASN A 367 8.46 -18.67 2.06
C ASN A 367 9.01 -19.49 3.23
N ARG A 368 8.14 -19.79 4.20
CA ARG A 368 8.46 -20.56 5.41
C ARG A 368 7.51 -21.73 5.68
N TYR A 369 6.38 -21.79 4.96
CA TYR A 369 5.24 -22.63 5.34
C TYR A 369 4.74 -23.51 4.21
N PHE A 370 5.03 -23.13 2.95
CA PHE A 370 4.40 -23.74 1.79
C PHE A 370 5.36 -24.64 1.03
N THR A 371 4.84 -25.74 0.51
CA THR A 371 5.57 -26.70 -0.33
C THR A 371 4.75 -27.00 -1.57
N ASP A 372 4.47 -25.97 -2.36
CA ASP A 372 3.53 -26.06 -3.46
C ASP A 372 4.16 -26.66 -4.71
N ASP A 373 3.35 -27.46 -5.41
CA ASP A 373 3.62 -28.03 -6.73
C ASP A 373 2.31 -27.99 -7.53
N PRO A 374 1.98 -26.85 -8.16
CA PRO A 374 0.69 -26.64 -8.83
C PRO A 374 0.33 -27.80 -9.78
N PRO A 375 -0.92 -28.31 -9.74
CA PRO A 375 -2.11 -27.75 -9.11
C PRO A 375 -2.32 -28.12 -7.63
N THR A 376 -1.27 -28.57 -6.94
CA THR A 376 -1.29 -28.96 -5.52
C THR A 376 -0.68 -27.87 -4.64
N PHE A 377 -1.39 -27.44 -3.61
CA PHE A 377 -0.93 -26.41 -2.66
C PHE A 377 -0.98 -26.94 -1.25
N SER A 378 0.05 -26.71 -0.45
CA SER A 378 0.13 -27.22 0.91
C SER A 378 0.81 -26.24 1.84
N ASN A 379 0.15 -25.94 2.95
CA ASN A 379 0.72 -25.14 4.04
C ASN A 379 1.36 -25.99 5.16
N GLY A 380 1.58 -27.28 4.89
CA GLY A 380 2.08 -28.28 5.84
C GLY A 380 1.03 -28.88 6.79
N ILE A 381 -0.17 -28.31 6.85
CA ILE A 381 -1.30 -28.81 7.67
C ILE A 381 -2.45 -29.28 6.78
N LEU A 382 -2.86 -28.43 5.85
CA LEU A 382 -3.91 -28.63 4.87
C LEU A 382 -3.29 -28.66 3.48
N THR A 383 -3.68 -29.65 2.69
CA THR A 383 -3.34 -29.71 1.27
C THR A 383 -4.61 -29.54 0.45
N ILE A 384 -4.60 -28.61 -0.49
CA ILE A 384 -5.67 -28.44 -1.48
C ILE A 384 -5.17 -28.86 -2.87
N GLN A 385 -6.00 -29.62 -3.57
CA GLN A 385 -5.78 -30.05 -4.93
C GLN A 385 -6.82 -29.39 -5.83
N LEU A 386 -6.38 -28.62 -6.81
CA LEU A 386 -7.27 -28.07 -7.83
C LEU A 386 -7.51 -29.12 -8.93
N SER A 387 -8.76 -29.23 -9.37
CA SER A 387 -9.15 -30.13 -10.46
C SER A 387 -8.69 -29.60 -11.82
N SER A 388 -8.39 -30.53 -12.73
CA SER A 388 -8.14 -30.23 -14.16
C SER A 388 -9.42 -30.22 -15.00
N SER A 389 -10.59 -30.45 -14.39
CA SER A 389 -11.90 -30.38 -15.03
C SER A 389 -12.95 -29.89 -14.03
N GLY A 390 -13.61 -28.80 -14.39
CA GLY A 390 -14.52 -28.04 -13.55
C GLY A 390 -13.82 -27.33 -12.39
N PHE A 391 -14.50 -26.35 -11.83
CA PHE A 391 -14.04 -25.62 -10.65
C PHE A 391 -14.26 -26.46 -9.38
N GLN A 392 -13.33 -27.38 -9.12
CA GLN A 392 -13.38 -28.25 -7.96
C GLN A 392 -12.08 -28.19 -7.16
N VAL A 393 -12.21 -28.22 -5.84
CA VAL A 393 -11.09 -28.18 -4.89
C VAL A 393 -11.24 -29.36 -3.95
N THR A 394 -10.24 -30.25 -3.91
CA THR A 394 -10.20 -31.32 -2.91
C THR A 394 -9.24 -30.92 -1.81
N ALA A 395 -9.76 -30.76 -0.59
CA ALA A 395 -9.00 -30.48 0.61
C ALA A 395 -8.71 -31.77 1.37
N SER A 396 -7.51 -31.90 1.90
CA SER A 396 -7.06 -33.08 2.64
C SER A 396 -6.25 -32.73 3.88
N VAL A 397 -6.57 -33.41 4.99
CA VAL A 397 -5.80 -33.40 6.24
C VAL A 397 -5.67 -34.85 6.69
N GLY A 398 -4.44 -35.36 6.73
CA GLY A 398 -4.21 -36.79 6.97
C GLY A 398 -4.94 -37.64 5.92
N ASN A 399 -5.82 -38.53 6.36
CA ASN A 399 -6.64 -39.38 5.49
C ASN A 399 -8.05 -38.82 5.23
N ILE A 400 -8.37 -37.66 5.80
CA ILE A 400 -9.70 -37.05 5.69
C ILE A 400 -9.69 -36.10 4.50
N THR A 401 -10.67 -36.29 3.61
CA THR A 401 -10.84 -35.48 2.41
C THR A 401 -12.23 -34.86 2.36
N SER A 402 -12.31 -33.64 1.86
CA SER A 402 -13.56 -33.02 1.41
C SER A 402 -13.37 -32.41 0.03
N THR A 403 -14.43 -32.35 -0.76
CA THR A 403 -14.40 -31.77 -2.10
C THR A 403 -15.42 -30.64 -2.19
N ALA A 404 -14.95 -29.44 -2.52
CA ALA A 404 -15.80 -28.31 -2.85
C ALA A 404 -16.00 -28.20 -4.36
N TYR A 405 -17.26 -28.09 -4.76
CA TYR A 405 -17.70 -27.80 -6.12
C TYR A 405 -18.09 -26.32 -6.17
N LEU A 406 -17.40 -25.59 -7.05
CA LEU A 406 -17.56 -24.17 -7.27
C LEU A 406 -18.05 -23.93 -8.70
N MET A 407 -18.61 -22.77 -8.90
CA MET A 407 -20.06 -22.51 -8.85
C MET A 407 -21.00 -23.25 -9.81
N ARG A 408 -22.28 -23.28 -9.40
CA ARG A 408 -23.43 -23.71 -10.20
C ARG A 408 -24.54 -22.66 -10.20
N ILE A 409 -25.18 -22.46 -11.36
CA ILE A 409 -26.34 -21.59 -11.53
C ILE A 409 -27.35 -22.26 -12.47
N ASN A 410 -28.64 -22.24 -12.13
CA ASN A 410 -29.72 -22.88 -12.90
C ASN A 410 -29.37 -24.30 -13.36
N SER A 411 -28.86 -25.13 -12.46
CA SER A 411 -28.39 -26.48 -12.74
C SER A 411 -27.15 -26.62 -13.64
N GLU A 412 -26.61 -25.53 -14.19
CA GLU A 412 -25.39 -25.53 -15.01
C GLU A 412 -24.15 -25.31 -14.15
N SER A 413 -23.13 -26.13 -14.34
CA SER A 413 -21.83 -26.05 -13.65
C SER A 413 -20.73 -26.01 -14.67
N ASP A 414 -19.57 -25.50 -14.29
CA ASP A 414 -18.37 -25.61 -15.10
C ASP A 414 -17.88 -27.07 -15.16
N ASN A 415 -17.72 -27.59 -16.37
CA ASN A 415 -17.13 -28.90 -16.66
C ASN A 415 -15.91 -28.82 -17.60
N THR A 416 -15.45 -27.60 -17.92
CA THR A 416 -14.31 -27.31 -18.79
C THR A 416 -13.00 -27.32 -18.00
N ASP A 417 -11.88 -27.04 -18.66
CA ASP A 417 -10.64 -26.75 -17.93
C ASP A 417 -10.83 -25.42 -17.19
N PRO A 418 -10.66 -25.37 -15.86
CA PRO A 418 -10.87 -24.15 -15.09
C PRO A 418 -9.80 -23.06 -15.32
N GLU A 419 -8.71 -23.36 -16.03
CA GLU A 419 -7.63 -22.42 -16.38
C GLU A 419 -7.16 -21.57 -15.17
N TRP A 420 -6.90 -22.24 -14.03
CA TRP A 420 -6.52 -21.58 -12.79
C TRP A 420 -5.29 -20.67 -12.96
N ALA A 421 -5.39 -19.44 -12.47
CA ALA A 421 -4.29 -18.50 -12.34
C ALA A 421 -3.64 -18.65 -10.95
N TYR A 422 -2.38 -19.04 -10.92
CA TYR A 422 -1.57 -19.20 -9.71
C TYR A 422 -0.88 -17.88 -9.31
N THR A 423 -1.67 -16.91 -8.88
CA THR A 423 -1.23 -15.52 -8.64
C THR A 423 -0.17 -15.39 -7.55
N ILE A 424 -0.33 -16.15 -6.46
CA ILE A 424 0.68 -16.28 -5.40
C ILE A 424 0.73 -17.76 -5.02
N TYR A 425 1.86 -18.40 -5.24
CA TYR A 425 2.15 -19.74 -4.75
C TYR A 425 3.54 -19.73 -4.12
N ASN A 426 3.79 -20.60 -3.15
CA ASN A 426 4.92 -20.50 -2.24
C ASN A 426 4.98 -19.10 -1.60
N GLY A 427 3.84 -18.62 -1.13
CA GLY A 427 3.72 -17.33 -0.47
C GLY A 427 4.46 -17.27 0.87
N VAL A 428 4.30 -16.15 1.56
CA VAL A 428 4.91 -15.90 2.88
C VAL A 428 3.90 -16.11 4.00
N VAL A 429 2.63 -15.72 3.79
CA VAL A 429 1.54 -15.94 4.78
C VAL A 429 0.28 -16.57 4.21
N ARG A 430 0.06 -16.50 2.89
CA ARG A 430 -0.99 -17.22 2.19
C ARG A 430 -0.66 -17.37 0.71
N ASP A 431 -1.12 -18.46 0.11
CA ASP A 431 -1.21 -18.60 -1.35
C ASP A 431 -2.55 -18.09 -1.86
N ILE A 432 -2.58 -17.69 -3.13
CA ILE A 432 -3.75 -17.16 -3.81
C ILE A 432 -3.83 -17.74 -5.22
N VAL A 433 -4.96 -18.37 -5.51
CA VAL A 433 -5.31 -18.85 -6.85
C VAL A 433 -6.69 -18.34 -7.22
N HIS A 434 -6.93 -18.05 -8.49
CA HIS A 434 -8.26 -17.65 -8.95
C HIS A 434 -8.56 -18.15 -10.36
N GLY A 435 -9.82 -18.09 -10.74
CA GLY A 435 -10.28 -18.42 -12.08
C GLY A 435 -11.70 -17.93 -12.33
N GLU A 436 -12.15 -18.10 -13.56
CA GLU A 436 -13.47 -17.67 -14.03
C GLU A 436 -14.27 -18.88 -14.51
N PRO A 437 -15.26 -19.34 -13.74
CA PRO A 437 -16.08 -20.47 -14.15
C PRO A 437 -16.80 -20.19 -15.46
N GLU A 438 -16.65 -21.12 -16.40
CA GLU A 438 -17.25 -21.07 -17.72
C GLU A 438 -18.42 -22.03 -17.84
N PHE A 439 -19.40 -21.65 -18.66
CA PHE A 439 -20.59 -22.46 -18.95
C PHE A 439 -20.58 -22.69 -20.45
N SER A 440 -20.04 -23.83 -20.88
CA SER A 440 -19.69 -24.11 -22.28
C SER A 440 -20.83 -23.92 -23.28
N SER A 441 -22.07 -24.17 -22.87
CA SER A 441 -23.27 -23.92 -23.67
C SER A 441 -24.03 -22.64 -23.30
N GLY A 442 -23.53 -21.89 -22.32
CA GLY A 442 -24.28 -20.88 -21.58
C GLY A 442 -25.31 -21.49 -20.62
N VAL A 443 -25.94 -20.63 -19.83
CA VAL A 443 -27.00 -21.01 -18.90
C VAL A 443 -28.35 -20.88 -19.59
N ASN A 444 -28.94 -22.00 -20.02
CA ASN A 444 -30.09 -21.99 -20.95
C ASN A 444 -31.41 -22.51 -20.38
N ASN A 445 -31.40 -23.21 -19.24
CA ASN A 445 -32.61 -23.86 -18.72
C ASN A 445 -32.84 -23.63 -17.21
N PRO A 446 -33.48 -22.51 -16.82
CA PRO A 446 -33.92 -21.42 -17.68
C PRO A 446 -32.77 -20.47 -18.06
N PRO A 447 -32.96 -19.63 -19.10
CA PRO A 447 -31.90 -18.76 -19.57
C PRO A 447 -31.43 -17.73 -18.54
N CYS A 448 -30.12 -17.63 -18.36
CA CYS A 448 -29.47 -16.60 -17.55
C CYS A 448 -28.40 -15.88 -18.38
N TYR A 449 -28.79 -14.79 -19.04
CA TYR A 449 -27.92 -14.02 -19.94
C TYR A 449 -27.09 -12.96 -19.20
N ASN A 450 -25.97 -12.58 -19.81
CA ASN A 450 -25.11 -11.46 -19.42
C ASN A 450 -24.67 -11.54 -17.95
N PHE A 451 -24.17 -12.70 -17.56
CA PHE A 451 -23.66 -12.97 -16.24
C PHE A 451 -22.19 -13.42 -16.33
N TYR A 452 -21.39 -13.03 -15.34
CA TYR A 452 -20.00 -13.38 -15.18
C TYR A 452 -19.74 -13.88 -13.76
N SER A 453 -18.74 -14.74 -13.64
CA SER A 453 -18.33 -15.38 -12.40
C SER A 453 -16.83 -15.30 -12.19
N HIS A 454 -16.42 -15.09 -10.95
CA HIS A 454 -15.01 -15.10 -10.57
C HIS A 454 -14.84 -15.74 -9.19
N VAL A 455 -13.86 -16.63 -9.08
CA VAL A 455 -13.57 -17.40 -7.87
C VAL A 455 -12.15 -17.10 -7.45
N VAL A 456 -11.94 -16.69 -6.20
CA VAL A 456 -10.62 -16.60 -5.58
C VAL A 456 -10.56 -17.58 -4.42
N LEU A 457 -9.49 -18.34 -4.33
CA LEU A 457 -9.17 -19.20 -3.21
C LEU A 457 -7.90 -18.68 -2.56
N THR A 458 -7.86 -18.70 -1.22
CA THR A 458 -6.61 -18.45 -0.49
C THR A 458 -6.32 -19.57 0.49
N LEU A 459 -5.05 -19.96 0.59
CA LEU A 459 -4.57 -20.96 1.54
C LEU A 459 -3.65 -20.27 2.55
N PRO A 460 -4.13 -19.89 3.74
CA PRO A 460 -3.28 -19.27 4.76
C PRO A 460 -2.27 -20.25 5.35
N ALA A 461 -1.11 -19.75 5.75
CA ALA A 461 -0.15 -20.53 6.53
C ALA A 461 -0.70 -20.84 7.92
N ASN A 462 -0.28 -21.97 8.51
CA ASN A 462 -0.65 -22.39 9.86
C ASN A 462 -2.18 -22.42 10.11
N ALA A 463 -2.98 -22.69 9.07
CA ALA A 463 -4.43 -22.79 9.16
C ALA A 463 -4.92 -24.18 8.73
N THR A 464 -6.04 -24.63 9.31
CA THR A 464 -6.73 -25.87 8.96
C THR A 464 -7.87 -25.65 7.94
N TYR A 465 -7.86 -24.49 7.30
CA TYR A 465 -8.89 -24.07 6.35
C TYR A 465 -8.26 -23.36 5.16
N TYR A 466 -8.96 -23.38 4.05
CA TYR A 466 -8.74 -22.44 2.95
C TYR A 466 -9.96 -21.51 2.86
N THR A 467 -9.76 -20.30 2.34
CA THR A 467 -10.85 -19.34 2.16
C THR A 467 -11.28 -19.29 0.71
N TYR A 468 -12.52 -18.87 0.48
CA TYR A 468 -13.05 -18.58 -0.85
C TYR A 468 -13.64 -17.17 -0.89
N GLN A 469 -13.55 -16.56 -2.06
CA GLN A 469 -14.34 -15.41 -2.48
C GLN A 469 -15.03 -15.77 -3.79
N LEU A 470 -16.35 -15.67 -3.82
CA LEU A 470 -17.18 -16.03 -4.98
C LEU A 470 -17.93 -14.79 -5.42
N ARG A 471 -17.61 -14.28 -6.61
CA ARG A 471 -18.19 -13.06 -7.17
C ARG A 471 -19.10 -13.40 -8.33
N LEU A 472 -20.29 -12.81 -8.33
CA LEU A 472 -21.23 -12.84 -9.46
C LEU A 472 -21.49 -11.42 -9.93
N ILE A 473 -21.39 -11.22 -11.24
CA ILE A 473 -21.68 -9.94 -11.90
C ILE A 473 -22.77 -10.17 -12.93
N PHE A 474 -23.92 -9.54 -12.73
CA PHE A 474 -24.98 -9.44 -13.72
C PHE A 474 -24.90 -8.07 -14.38
N LEU A 475 -24.90 -8.05 -15.72
CA LEU A 475 -25.07 -6.81 -16.47
C LEU A 475 -26.55 -6.52 -16.67
N ASN A 476 -26.88 -5.27 -17.02
CA ASN A 476 -28.24 -4.91 -17.42
C ASN A 476 -28.69 -5.79 -18.61
N SER A 477 -29.91 -6.31 -18.51
CA SER A 477 -30.48 -7.23 -19.50
C SER A 477 -31.95 -6.95 -19.76
N ILE A 478 -32.27 -5.67 -20.00
CA ILE A 478 -33.64 -5.15 -20.17
C ILE A 478 -34.41 -5.94 -21.24
N ASP A 479 -33.76 -6.25 -22.37
CA ASP A 479 -34.39 -6.96 -23.50
C ASP A 479 -34.41 -8.49 -23.33
N LYS A 480 -33.71 -9.02 -22.32
CA LYS A 480 -33.59 -10.46 -22.06
C LYS A 480 -33.65 -10.73 -20.54
N PRO A 481 -34.84 -10.67 -19.93
CA PRO A 481 -35.00 -10.92 -18.50
C PRO A 481 -34.51 -12.32 -18.12
N ARG A 482 -33.88 -12.41 -16.95
CA ARG A 482 -33.35 -13.68 -16.41
C ARG A 482 -34.38 -14.33 -15.51
N THR A 483 -34.40 -15.66 -15.54
CA THR A 483 -35.00 -16.48 -14.48
C THR A 483 -33.90 -17.23 -13.78
N ILE A 484 -33.86 -17.16 -12.45
CA ILE A 484 -32.86 -17.83 -11.63
C ILE A 484 -33.58 -18.81 -10.71
N THR A 485 -33.29 -20.10 -10.89
CA THR A 485 -33.92 -21.21 -10.16
C THR A 485 -33.00 -21.83 -9.12
N GLU A 486 -31.70 -21.65 -9.29
CA GLU A 486 -30.67 -22.06 -8.35
C GLU A 486 -29.47 -21.12 -8.50
N ILE A 487 -28.90 -20.68 -7.37
CA ILE A 487 -27.53 -20.18 -7.29
C ILE A 487 -26.89 -21.00 -6.18
N ARG A 488 -25.83 -21.74 -6.52
CA ARG A 488 -25.03 -22.52 -5.59
C ARG A 488 -23.57 -22.14 -5.75
N PRO A 489 -23.09 -21.11 -5.02
CA PRO A 489 -21.71 -20.67 -5.10
C PRO A 489 -20.75 -21.79 -4.69
N ILE A 490 -21.10 -22.56 -3.65
CA ILE A 490 -20.30 -23.67 -3.16
C ILE A 490 -21.16 -24.82 -2.65
N ARG A 491 -20.74 -26.05 -2.99
CA ARG A 491 -21.18 -27.31 -2.38
C ARG A 491 -19.97 -28.05 -1.90
N ILE A 492 -19.96 -28.50 -0.65
CA ILE A 492 -18.87 -29.29 -0.08
C ILE A 492 -19.40 -30.70 0.20
N THR A 493 -18.67 -31.73 -0.21
CA THR A 493 -19.00 -33.13 0.04
C THR A 493 -17.84 -33.87 0.70
N GLY A 494 -18.15 -34.96 1.38
CA GLY A 494 -17.16 -35.83 1.99
C GLY A 494 -17.82 -36.98 2.75
N SER A 495 -17.00 -37.77 3.44
CA SER A 495 -17.51 -38.80 4.35
C SER A 495 -18.17 -38.13 5.55
N GLY A 496 -19.33 -38.63 5.96
CA GLY A 496 -20.09 -38.00 7.04
C GLY A 496 -21.12 -38.92 7.68
N THR A 497 -21.34 -38.70 8.98
CA THR A 497 -22.25 -39.50 9.82
C THR A 497 -23.24 -38.61 10.59
N CYS A 498 -22.81 -37.40 10.98
CA CYS A 498 -23.63 -36.48 11.76
C CYS A 498 -23.38 -35.03 11.29
N ALA A 499 -24.45 -34.27 11.04
CA ALA A 499 -24.38 -32.86 10.71
C ALA A 499 -24.58 -32.02 11.97
N LEU A 500 -23.81 -30.93 12.12
CA LEU A 500 -23.97 -29.90 13.13
C LEU A 500 -24.09 -28.56 12.42
N THR A 501 -25.20 -27.86 12.61
CA THR A 501 -25.45 -26.57 11.96
C THR A 501 -25.91 -25.56 12.98
N GLU A 502 -25.32 -24.36 12.97
CA GLU A 502 -25.81 -23.27 13.78
C GLU A 502 -27.25 -22.93 13.38
N ASN A 503 -28.14 -22.83 14.36
CA ASN A 503 -29.54 -22.49 14.19
C ASN A 503 -29.91 -21.35 15.16
N GLY A 504 -29.09 -20.29 15.07
CA GLY A 504 -29.17 -19.08 15.88
C GLY A 504 -28.24 -19.08 17.08
N THR A 505 -28.32 -18.01 17.86
CA THR A 505 -27.47 -17.76 19.03
C THR A 505 -28.31 -17.76 20.30
N LEU A 506 -27.85 -18.47 21.33
CA LEU A 506 -28.43 -18.46 22.66
C LEU A 506 -28.17 -17.11 23.36
N PRO A 507 -28.96 -16.72 24.38
CA PRO A 507 -28.71 -15.49 25.14
C PRO A 507 -27.33 -15.40 25.80
N SER A 508 -26.66 -16.55 26.00
CA SER A 508 -25.28 -16.64 26.51
C SER A 508 -24.22 -16.30 25.47
N GLY A 509 -24.59 -16.05 24.21
CA GLY A 509 -23.69 -15.80 23.09
C GLY A 509 -23.18 -17.06 22.39
N TYR A 510 -23.58 -18.26 22.83
CA TYR A 510 -23.19 -19.52 22.19
C TYR A 510 -24.13 -19.91 21.05
N PRO A 511 -23.65 -20.63 20.03
CA PRO A 511 -24.50 -21.22 19.00
C PRO A 511 -25.56 -22.15 19.58
N ASN A 512 -26.79 -22.00 19.10
CA ASN A 512 -27.83 -23.01 19.22
C ASN A 512 -27.64 -24.02 18.09
N VAL A 513 -27.16 -25.23 18.40
CA VAL A 513 -26.75 -26.20 17.38
C VAL A 513 -27.86 -27.20 17.06
N SER A 514 -28.20 -27.31 15.78
CA SER A 514 -29.06 -28.36 15.26
C SER A 514 -28.25 -29.55 14.76
N VAL A 515 -28.73 -30.76 15.07
CA VAL A 515 -28.19 -32.03 14.57
C VAL A 515 -28.99 -32.60 13.38
N THR A 516 -29.98 -31.85 12.88
CA THR A 516 -30.87 -32.31 11.80
C THR A 516 -30.28 -32.03 10.42
N THR A 517 -30.59 -32.87 9.45
CA THR A 517 -30.39 -32.57 8.02
C THR A 517 -31.61 -31.80 7.48
N GLY A 518 -31.42 -30.96 6.48
CA GLY A 518 -32.50 -30.25 5.79
C GLY A 518 -32.09 -28.86 5.33
N TYR A 519 -33.10 -28.03 5.09
CA TYR A 519 -32.92 -26.62 4.73
C TYR A 519 -32.95 -25.74 5.99
N PHE A 520 -31.87 -25.00 6.19
CA PHE A 520 -31.70 -24.01 7.24
C PHE A 520 -31.90 -22.63 6.64
N TYR A 521 -32.97 -21.94 7.05
CA TYR A 521 -33.38 -20.65 6.52
C TYR A 521 -33.74 -19.70 7.65
N ASN A 522 -33.61 -18.40 7.39
CA ASN A 522 -33.93 -17.39 8.39
C ASN A 522 -35.45 -17.36 8.66
N MET A 523 -35.87 -17.88 9.82
CA MET A 523 -37.28 -17.96 10.22
C MET A 523 -37.76 -16.79 11.09
N SER A 524 -36.87 -16.02 11.71
CA SER A 524 -37.29 -15.17 12.82
C SER A 524 -36.25 -14.10 13.20
N GLY A 525 -36.22 -12.96 12.51
CA GLY A 525 -35.71 -11.65 12.99
C GLY A 525 -34.26 -11.54 13.50
N VAL A 526 -33.53 -12.65 13.61
CA VAL A 526 -32.15 -12.79 14.06
C VAL A 526 -31.46 -13.54 12.93
N TRP A 527 -30.31 -13.05 12.46
CA TRP A 527 -29.53 -13.71 11.41
C TRP A 527 -28.88 -14.97 11.98
N GLN A 528 -28.94 -16.09 11.26
CA GLN A 528 -28.56 -17.43 11.75
C GLN A 528 -27.79 -18.19 10.65
N HIS A 529 -27.01 -19.21 11.06
CA HIS A 529 -26.34 -20.18 10.18
C HIS A 529 -25.02 -19.68 9.56
N HIS A 530 -24.15 -19.03 10.33
CA HIS A 530 -22.80 -18.65 9.94
C HIS A 530 -21.91 -19.86 9.62
N TRP A 531 -22.27 -21.05 10.11
CA TRP A 531 -21.52 -22.26 9.85
C TRP A 531 -22.36 -23.55 9.86
N SER A 532 -21.81 -24.55 9.20
CA SER A 532 -22.26 -25.94 9.27
C SER A 532 -21.05 -26.86 9.13
N GLN A 533 -21.06 -28.00 9.83
CA GLN A 533 -20.08 -29.06 9.67
C GLN A 533 -20.72 -30.43 9.63
N ILE A 534 -20.03 -31.37 9.01
CA ILE A 534 -20.36 -32.79 8.98
C ILE A 534 -19.20 -33.57 9.57
N ASN A 535 -19.49 -34.35 10.60
CA ASN A 535 -18.55 -35.20 11.29
C ASN A 535 -18.54 -36.59 10.65
N SER A 536 -17.36 -37.04 10.19
CA SER A 536 -17.12 -38.42 9.77
C SER A 536 -16.85 -39.33 10.97
N THR A 537 -16.20 -38.79 11.99
CA THR A 537 -16.02 -39.41 13.32
C THR A 537 -16.24 -38.37 14.41
N THR A 538 -16.01 -38.71 15.68
CA THR A 538 -16.06 -37.72 16.77
C THR A 538 -15.02 -36.60 16.65
N ALA A 539 -13.94 -36.81 15.89
CA ALA A 539 -12.81 -35.88 15.82
C ALA A 539 -12.44 -35.48 14.38
N SER A 540 -13.13 -35.99 13.37
CA SER A 540 -12.82 -35.72 11.96
C SER A 540 -14.06 -35.33 11.17
N GLY A 541 -13.87 -34.56 10.12
CA GLY A 541 -14.96 -34.08 9.30
C GLY A 541 -14.58 -32.89 8.42
N PHE A 542 -15.61 -32.21 7.94
CA PHE A 542 -15.47 -31.03 7.12
C PHE A 542 -16.62 -30.06 7.35
N GLY A 543 -16.47 -28.81 6.94
CA GLY A 543 -17.53 -27.82 7.08
C GLY A 543 -17.24 -26.51 6.38
N ILE A 544 -18.17 -25.59 6.53
CA ILE A 544 -18.11 -24.23 6.02
C ILE A 544 -18.40 -23.25 7.14
N MET A 545 -17.69 -22.12 7.14
CA MET A 545 -17.98 -20.99 8.02
C MET A 545 -17.83 -19.67 7.26
N PHE A 546 -18.60 -18.67 7.64
CA PHE A 546 -18.60 -17.35 7.04
C PHE A 546 -19.12 -16.33 8.06
N THR A 547 -18.87 -15.05 7.79
CA THR A 547 -19.18 -13.97 8.73
C THR A 547 -20.62 -13.45 8.57
N ASP A 548 -21.07 -12.61 9.50
CA ASP A 548 -22.39 -11.96 9.47
C ASP A 548 -22.68 -11.25 8.14
N GLU A 549 -21.70 -10.52 7.58
CA GLU A 549 -21.88 -9.83 6.29
C GLU A 549 -22.13 -10.81 5.16
N THR A 550 -21.39 -11.94 5.10
CA THR A 550 -21.67 -12.97 4.11
C THR A 550 -23.00 -13.67 4.38
N ASN A 551 -23.37 -13.88 5.65
CA ASN A 551 -24.65 -14.45 6.02
C ASN A 551 -25.81 -13.57 5.51
N LYS A 552 -25.75 -12.25 5.66
CA LYS A 552 -26.73 -11.32 5.07
C LYS A 552 -26.80 -11.47 3.55
N MET A 553 -25.65 -11.66 2.89
CA MET A 553 -25.58 -11.88 1.45
C MET A 553 -26.15 -13.23 0.99
N LEU A 554 -26.27 -14.24 1.87
CA LEU A 554 -26.98 -15.49 1.56
C LEU A 554 -28.45 -15.22 1.22
N TYR A 555 -29.07 -14.21 1.83
CA TYR A 555 -30.49 -13.88 1.66
C TYR A 555 -30.74 -12.73 0.70
N TYR A 556 -29.72 -12.30 -0.05
CA TYR A 556 -29.78 -11.11 -0.90
C TYR A 556 -30.93 -11.17 -1.93
N PHE A 557 -31.17 -12.35 -2.49
CA PHE A 557 -32.19 -12.56 -3.53
C PHE A 557 -33.62 -12.66 -3.00
N ASP A 558 -33.83 -12.80 -1.69
CA ASP A 558 -35.16 -12.99 -1.12
C ASP A 558 -36.09 -11.82 -1.45
N LYS A 559 -35.55 -10.60 -1.35
CA LYS A 559 -36.29 -9.37 -1.69
C LYS A 559 -36.58 -9.26 -3.18
N ILE A 560 -35.67 -9.74 -4.03
CA ILE A 560 -35.82 -9.70 -5.49
C ILE A 560 -36.88 -10.72 -5.93
N ALA A 561 -36.87 -11.91 -5.34
CA ALA A 561 -37.86 -12.95 -5.59
C ALA A 561 -39.23 -12.67 -4.95
N GLY A 562 -39.27 -11.86 -3.89
CA GLY A 562 -40.48 -11.68 -3.06
C GLY A 562 -40.84 -12.92 -2.23
N ALA A 563 -39.87 -13.81 -2.01
CA ALA A 563 -40.03 -15.08 -1.29
C ALA A 563 -38.68 -15.53 -0.69
N ASN A 564 -38.72 -16.45 0.27
CA ASN A 564 -37.49 -16.97 0.90
C ASN A 564 -36.78 -17.93 -0.07
N THR A 565 -35.68 -17.45 -0.66
CA THR A 565 -34.84 -18.18 -1.60
C THR A 565 -33.55 -18.69 -0.96
N GLY A 566 -32.96 -17.90 -0.06
CA GLY A 566 -31.68 -18.16 0.61
C GLY A 566 -31.75 -19.25 1.68
N THR A 567 -30.80 -20.19 1.68
CA THR A 567 -30.73 -21.27 2.67
C THR A 567 -29.36 -21.97 2.68
N LEU A 568 -28.99 -22.57 3.81
CA LEU A 568 -28.02 -23.68 3.80
C LEU A 568 -28.78 -25.00 3.65
N SER A 569 -28.40 -25.83 2.68
CA SER A 569 -28.92 -27.19 2.52
C SER A 569 -27.88 -28.17 3.06
N VAL A 570 -28.26 -28.95 4.07
CA VAL A 570 -27.35 -29.85 4.80
C VAL A 570 -27.89 -31.26 4.78
N SER A 571 -27.06 -32.20 4.37
CA SER A 571 -27.31 -33.64 4.39
C SER A 571 -26.24 -34.35 5.23
N SER A 572 -26.26 -35.68 5.28
CA SER A 572 -25.23 -36.44 6.00
C SER A 572 -23.86 -36.42 5.31
N THR A 573 -23.76 -36.02 4.04
CA THR A 573 -22.53 -36.08 3.25
C THR A 573 -22.26 -34.81 2.43
N ALA A 574 -23.12 -33.80 2.52
CA ALA A 574 -22.98 -32.57 1.76
C ALA A 574 -23.56 -31.34 2.48
N ILE A 575 -22.88 -30.20 2.32
CA ILE A 575 -23.35 -28.87 2.70
C ILE A 575 -23.39 -28.00 1.44
N GLU A 576 -24.50 -27.31 1.19
CA GLU A 576 -24.65 -26.39 0.06
C GLU A 576 -25.03 -25.00 0.57
N PHE A 577 -24.29 -23.99 0.13
CA PHE A 577 -24.63 -22.59 0.31
C PHE A 577 -25.51 -22.15 -0.87
N LEU A 578 -26.77 -21.78 -0.62
CA LEU A 578 -27.76 -21.54 -1.67
C LEU A 578 -28.43 -20.17 -1.51
N PRO A 579 -27.90 -19.09 -2.13
CA PRO A 579 -28.59 -17.81 -2.17
C PRO A 579 -29.91 -17.84 -2.95
N VAL A 580 -30.03 -18.76 -3.90
CA VAL A 580 -31.31 -19.11 -4.53
C VAL A 580 -31.42 -20.63 -4.54
N SER A 581 -32.44 -21.17 -3.87
CA SER A 581 -32.73 -22.59 -3.80
C SER A 581 -33.97 -22.97 -4.60
N SER A 582 -34.21 -24.27 -4.79
CA SER A 582 -35.40 -24.79 -5.47
C SER A 582 -36.75 -24.44 -4.81
N ARG A 583 -36.74 -23.77 -3.65
CA ARG A 583 -37.94 -23.35 -2.90
C ARG A 583 -38.66 -22.17 -3.56
N ALA A 584 -37.91 -21.27 -4.18
CA ALA A 584 -38.43 -20.08 -4.84
C ALA A 584 -37.47 -19.62 -5.93
N GLN A 585 -38.00 -18.98 -6.96
CA GLN A 585 -37.23 -18.56 -8.14
C GLN A 585 -37.25 -17.03 -8.23
N VAL A 586 -36.15 -16.46 -8.70
CA VAL A 586 -36.12 -15.06 -9.13
C VAL A 586 -36.60 -15.02 -10.58
N THR A 587 -37.62 -14.22 -10.88
CA THR A 587 -38.19 -14.13 -12.23
C THR A 587 -38.09 -12.70 -12.76
N ASN A 588 -37.96 -12.56 -14.09
CA ASN A 588 -37.90 -11.27 -14.77
C ASN A 588 -36.78 -10.33 -14.26
N PHE A 589 -35.64 -10.88 -13.81
CA PHE A 589 -34.55 -10.07 -13.28
C PHE A 589 -33.72 -9.45 -14.41
N VAL A 590 -33.69 -8.11 -14.47
CA VAL A 590 -33.03 -7.34 -15.55
C VAL A 590 -31.89 -6.45 -15.06
N ASP A 591 -31.84 -6.15 -13.76
CA ASP A 591 -30.95 -5.13 -13.22
C ASP A 591 -29.48 -5.59 -13.17
N ALA A 592 -28.56 -4.64 -13.28
CA ALA A 592 -27.15 -4.88 -13.01
C ALA A 592 -26.91 -5.12 -11.51
N LEU A 593 -26.02 -6.06 -11.21
CA LEU A 593 -25.73 -6.48 -9.84
C LEU A 593 -24.30 -7.03 -9.73
N ASP A 594 -23.54 -6.61 -8.72
CA ASP A 594 -22.21 -7.14 -8.38
C ASP A 594 -22.23 -7.60 -6.91
N ILE A 595 -22.24 -8.91 -6.71
CA ILE A 595 -22.34 -9.54 -5.39
C ILE A 595 -21.16 -10.45 -5.15
N THR A 596 -20.76 -10.55 -3.88
CA THR A 596 -19.60 -11.34 -3.49
C THR A 596 -19.89 -12.03 -2.16
N TRP A 597 -19.56 -13.33 -2.08
CA TRP A 597 -19.63 -14.11 -0.85
C TRP A 597 -18.22 -14.53 -0.44
N TYR A 598 -17.95 -14.48 0.86
CA TYR A 598 -16.67 -14.86 1.44
C TYR A 598 -16.87 -15.97 2.46
N GLY A 599 -15.94 -16.90 2.56
CA GLY A 599 -16.01 -17.89 3.63
C GLY A 599 -14.77 -18.75 3.69
N ALA A 600 -14.81 -19.73 4.58
CA ALA A 600 -13.76 -20.70 4.77
C ALA A 600 -14.33 -22.12 4.72
N VAL A 601 -13.58 -23.01 4.08
CA VAL A 601 -13.83 -24.45 4.10
C VAL A 601 -12.83 -25.09 5.04
N VAL A 602 -13.33 -25.81 6.02
CA VAL A 602 -12.54 -26.47 7.05
C VAL A 602 -12.56 -27.97 6.79
N THR A 603 -11.38 -28.59 6.78
CA THR A 603 -11.23 -30.05 6.83
C THR A 603 -10.40 -30.36 8.07
N PHE A 604 -10.84 -31.31 8.89
CA PHE A 604 -10.20 -31.59 10.16
C PHE A 604 -10.10 -33.09 10.43
N ASP A 605 -8.97 -33.50 11.02
CA ASP A 605 -8.65 -34.88 11.42
C ASP A 605 -7.97 -34.87 12.78
N GLY A 606 -8.76 -34.97 13.86
CA GLY A 606 -8.25 -34.81 15.23
C GLY A 606 -7.84 -33.38 15.61
N THR A 607 -7.90 -32.44 14.65
CA THR A 607 -7.60 -31.01 14.83
C THR A 607 -8.86 -30.23 15.22
N THR A 608 -8.77 -28.89 15.27
CA THR A 608 -9.88 -28.02 15.71
C THR A 608 -11.01 -27.99 14.67
N PRO A 609 -12.20 -28.57 14.96
CA PRO A 609 -13.37 -28.46 14.09
C PRO A 609 -13.98 -27.05 14.17
N ILE A 610 -15.02 -26.80 13.38
CA ILE A 610 -15.77 -25.54 13.47
C ILE A 610 -16.46 -25.43 14.83
N TYR A 611 -17.09 -26.49 15.31
CA TYR A 611 -17.75 -26.56 16.62
C TYR A 611 -17.47 -27.88 17.34
N LYS A 612 -17.20 -27.79 18.66
CA LYS A 612 -17.07 -28.90 19.60
C LYS A 612 -18.22 -28.90 20.59
N SER A 613 -18.54 -30.07 21.14
CA SER A 613 -19.61 -30.24 22.13
C SER A 613 -19.38 -29.49 23.44
N ASP A 614 -18.15 -29.08 23.73
CA ASP A 614 -17.81 -28.22 24.88
C ASP A 614 -18.04 -26.72 24.61
N GLY A 615 -18.51 -26.36 23.41
CA GLY A 615 -18.78 -24.99 22.99
C GLY A 615 -17.58 -24.28 22.37
N SER A 616 -16.39 -24.87 22.33
CA SER A 616 -15.23 -24.30 21.64
C SER A 616 -15.22 -24.64 20.13
N GLY A 617 -14.39 -23.95 19.33
CA GLY A 617 -14.20 -24.26 17.91
C GLY A 617 -13.94 -23.04 17.04
N LEU A 618 -13.63 -23.25 15.76
CA LEU A 618 -13.34 -22.14 14.83
C LEU A 618 -14.52 -21.18 14.61
N TRP A 619 -15.75 -21.58 14.94
CA TRP A 619 -16.94 -20.72 14.90
C TRP A 619 -16.73 -19.38 15.64
N VAL A 620 -15.95 -19.39 16.73
CA VAL A 620 -15.61 -18.19 17.50
C VAL A 620 -14.88 -17.14 16.64
N THR A 621 -14.10 -17.57 15.64
CA THR A 621 -13.34 -16.66 14.78
C THR A 621 -14.23 -15.86 13.82
N VAL A 622 -15.42 -16.35 13.50
CA VAL A 622 -16.37 -15.66 12.61
C VAL A 622 -17.44 -14.89 13.37
N GLU A 623 -17.87 -15.38 14.54
CA GLU A 623 -18.87 -14.69 15.38
C GLU A 623 -18.25 -13.66 16.34
N TYR A 624 -17.04 -13.92 16.82
CA TYR A 624 -16.36 -13.09 17.82
C TYR A 624 -14.90 -12.80 17.43
N PRO A 625 -14.62 -12.19 16.27
CA PRO A 625 -13.27 -11.75 15.95
C PRO A 625 -12.78 -10.69 16.95
N PRO A 626 -11.45 -10.47 17.08
CA PRO A 626 -10.92 -9.52 18.04
C PRO A 626 -11.43 -8.10 17.79
N VAL A 627 -11.70 -7.37 18.87
CA VAL A 627 -11.96 -5.94 18.82
C VAL A 627 -10.63 -5.20 18.77
N ILE A 628 -10.55 -4.18 17.91
CA ILE A 628 -9.29 -3.52 17.56
C ILE A 628 -9.25 -2.09 18.08
N THR A 629 -8.12 -1.71 18.66
CA THR A 629 -7.80 -0.32 19.01
C THR A 629 -6.53 0.09 18.29
N VAL A 630 -6.55 1.23 17.58
CA VAL A 630 -5.41 1.72 16.80
C VAL A 630 -4.91 3.03 17.37
N THR A 631 -3.60 3.12 17.62
CA THR A 631 -2.90 4.34 18.01
C THR A 631 -1.72 4.62 17.07
N THR A 632 -1.35 5.89 16.92
CA THR A 632 -0.16 6.32 16.17
C THR A 632 0.92 6.77 17.13
N GLU A 633 2.17 6.47 16.80
CA GLU A 633 3.34 6.83 17.60
C GLU A 633 4.48 7.27 16.66
N SER A 634 5.35 8.18 17.14
CA SER A 634 6.49 8.73 16.40
C SER A 634 7.77 7.93 16.56
#